data_AF-A0A923F6I0-F1
#
_entry.id   AF-A0A923F6I0-F1
#
_cell.length_a   1.000
_cell.length_b   1.000
_cell.length_c   1.000
_cell.angle_alpha   90.00
_cell.angle_beta   90.00
_cell.angle_gamma   90.00
#
_symmetry.space_group_name_H-M   'P 1'
#
loop_
_entity.id
_entity.type
_entity.pdbx_description
1 polymer ?
#
loop_
_entity_poly.entity_id
_entity_poly.type
_entity_poly.pdbx_seq_one_letter_code
_entity_poly.pdbx_strand_id
1 'polypeptide(L)'
;MSTYYTCEPGIKLHEQLEHITDPGFVSFTLVAGTLQDLWPTWKNFSHLIAAEWPVTIKWRTIGYSLEQQKIQEIRLKKEILSNLSPKGFLKKNEKTKIYSYLDPAYTKDISFEPKELTQYRNTMLILKKSEQDLHKIWSELSEYDKTVSVESISKVMTNNRDTFIARFLELDTHSIAQFITPVKNSYEFASILAKLKVTETKVTDLHEIINNS
;
A
#
# COMPACT_ATOMS: atom_id res chain seq x y z
N MET A 1 -14.26 -13.40 9.83
CA MET A 1 -14.60 -14.02 8.52
C MET A 1 -13.39 -14.77 7.97
N SER A 2 -13.55 -15.74 7.06
CA SER A 2 -12.40 -16.35 6.36
C SER A 2 -11.78 -15.33 5.41
N THR A 3 -10.44 -15.20 5.40
CA THR A 3 -9.72 -14.37 4.42
C THR A 3 -9.37 -15.22 3.21
N TYR A 4 -9.67 -14.69 2.02
CA TYR A 4 -9.32 -15.31 0.75
C TYR A 4 -8.28 -14.47 0.02
N TYR A 5 -7.52 -15.07 -0.89
CA TYR A 5 -6.65 -14.31 -1.79
C TYR A 5 -6.70 -14.81 -3.23
N THR A 6 -6.47 -13.88 -4.17
CA THR A 6 -6.13 -14.19 -5.57
C THR A 6 -4.67 -13.84 -5.83
N CYS A 7 -4.06 -14.51 -6.80
CA CYS A 7 -2.70 -14.22 -7.28
C CYS A 7 -2.73 -14.06 -8.79
N GLU A 8 -2.41 -12.87 -9.29
CA GLU A 8 -2.52 -12.54 -10.72
C GLU A 8 -1.22 -11.95 -11.26
N PRO A 9 -0.79 -12.30 -12.49
CA PRO A 9 0.38 -11.72 -13.11
C PRO A 9 0.20 -10.23 -13.39
N GLY A 10 1.30 -9.48 -13.26
CA GLY A 10 1.34 -8.04 -13.49
C GLY A 10 1.02 -7.19 -12.25
N ILE A 11 0.81 -5.91 -12.50
CA ILE A 11 0.42 -4.90 -11.51
C ILE A 11 -1.05 -4.60 -11.71
N LYS A 12 -1.87 -5.01 -10.73
CA LYS A 12 -3.32 -4.88 -10.75
C LYS A 12 -3.80 -4.22 -9.46
N LEU A 13 -4.55 -3.13 -9.62
CA LEU A 13 -5.23 -2.46 -8.52
C LEU A 13 -6.72 -2.74 -8.62
N HIS A 14 -7.32 -3.24 -7.54
CA HIS A 14 -8.68 -3.79 -7.58
C HIS A 14 -9.71 -2.71 -7.97
N GLU A 15 -9.46 -1.47 -7.57
CA GLU A 15 -10.33 -0.33 -7.80
C GLU A 15 -10.09 0.38 -9.14
N GLN A 16 -9.21 -0.13 -10.00
CA GLN A 16 -8.83 0.48 -11.27
C GLN A 16 -9.05 -0.50 -12.43
N LEU A 17 -9.61 0.00 -13.54
CA LEU A 17 -9.82 -0.79 -14.76
C LEU A 17 -8.49 -1.07 -15.49
N GLU A 18 -7.58 -0.11 -15.41
CA GLU A 18 -6.25 -0.18 -16.01
C GLU A 18 -5.38 -1.18 -15.24
N HIS A 19 -4.56 -1.93 -15.97
CA HIS A 19 -3.61 -2.88 -15.41
C HIS A 19 -2.37 -2.97 -16.30
N ILE A 20 -1.23 -3.29 -15.70
CA ILE A 20 0.03 -3.53 -16.42
C ILE A 20 0.34 -5.02 -16.38
N THR A 21 0.37 -5.65 -17.55
CA THR A 21 0.68 -7.08 -17.74
C THR A 21 2.19 -7.36 -17.78
N ASP A 22 2.98 -6.68 -16.94
CA ASP A 22 4.43 -6.92 -16.85
C ASP A 22 4.70 -8.28 -16.19
N PRO A 23 5.31 -9.25 -16.90
CA PRO A 23 5.58 -10.59 -16.36
C PRO A 23 6.60 -10.58 -15.22
N GLY A 24 7.33 -9.48 -15.00
CA GLY A 24 8.26 -9.30 -13.91
C GLY A 24 7.60 -9.04 -12.55
N PHE A 25 6.29 -8.81 -12.50
CA PHE A 25 5.54 -8.52 -11.28
C PHE A 25 4.32 -9.42 -11.12
N VAL A 26 3.85 -9.52 -9.87
CA VAL A 26 2.65 -10.26 -9.49
C VAL A 26 1.87 -9.43 -8.46
N SER A 27 0.56 -9.53 -8.51
CA SER A 27 -0.37 -8.89 -7.57
C SER A 27 -1.14 -9.96 -6.80
N PHE A 28 -1.05 -9.93 -5.48
CA PHE A 28 -1.93 -10.68 -4.59
C PHE A 28 -3.02 -9.74 -4.08
N THR A 29 -4.28 -10.20 -4.10
CA THR A 29 -5.42 -9.46 -3.57
C THR A 29 -6.08 -10.30 -2.49
N LEU A 30 -5.96 -9.87 -1.24
CA LEU A 30 -6.61 -10.48 -0.09
C LEU A 30 -7.94 -9.79 0.16
N VAL A 31 -8.98 -10.57 0.49
CA VAL A 31 -10.32 -10.09 0.77
C VAL A 31 -10.86 -10.66 2.07
N ALA A 32 -11.47 -9.81 2.89
CA ALA A 32 -12.29 -10.19 4.03
C ALA A 32 -13.45 -9.21 4.20
N GLY A 33 -14.45 -9.55 5.02
CA GLY A 33 -15.61 -8.67 5.25
C GLY A 33 -15.26 -7.31 5.83
N THR A 34 -14.26 -7.24 6.71
CA THR A 34 -13.84 -5.97 7.32
C THR A 34 -12.32 -5.81 7.34
N LEU A 35 -11.85 -4.57 7.48
CA LEU A 35 -10.44 -4.28 7.67
C LEU A 35 -9.91 -4.89 8.96
N GLN A 36 -10.77 -4.98 9.99
CA GLN A 36 -10.45 -5.60 11.26
C GLN A 36 -10.19 -7.11 11.11
N ASP A 37 -10.85 -7.78 10.16
CA ASP A 37 -10.56 -9.18 9.81
C ASP A 37 -9.23 -9.33 9.06
N LEU A 38 -8.90 -8.37 8.17
CA LEU A 38 -7.64 -8.39 7.41
C LEU A 38 -6.41 -8.03 8.25
N TRP A 39 -6.58 -7.18 9.25
CA TRP A 39 -5.45 -6.59 9.96
C TRP A 39 -4.56 -7.60 10.70
N PRO A 40 -5.09 -8.62 11.41
CA PRO A 40 -4.27 -9.68 11.98
C PRO A 40 -3.46 -10.43 10.93
N THR A 41 -4.05 -10.73 9.77
CA THR A 41 -3.36 -11.38 8.64
C THR A 41 -2.21 -10.51 8.16
N TRP A 42 -2.43 -9.20 7.96
CA TRP A 42 -1.37 -8.26 7.60
C TRP A 42 -0.25 -8.21 8.65
N LYS A 43 -0.57 -8.07 9.94
CA LYS A 43 0.44 -8.01 11.01
C LYS A 43 1.30 -9.26 11.08
N ASN A 44 0.68 -10.44 10.95
CA ASN A 44 1.43 -11.69 10.93
C ASN A 44 2.26 -11.85 9.66
N PHE A 45 1.71 -11.44 8.51
CA PHE A 45 2.43 -11.41 7.24
C PHE A 45 3.65 -10.49 7.31
N SER A 46 3.46 -9.24 7.77
CA SER A 46 4.52 -8.25 7.92
C SER A 46 5.62 -8.74 8.85
N HIS A 47 5.27 -9.38 9.95
CA HIS A 47 6.23 -9.98 10.86
C HIS A 47 7.10 -11.06 10.19
N LEU A 48 6.48 -11.93 9.38
CA LEU A 48 7.18 -13.03 8.70
C LEU A 48 8.12 -12.54 7.59
N ILE A 49 7.75 -11.46 6.89
CA ILE A 49 8.59 -10.87 5.83
C ILE A 49 9.63 -9.87 6.36
N ALA A 50 9.54 -9.45 7.63
CA ALA A 50 10.37 -8.37 8.19
C ALA A 50 11.87 -8.68 8.18
N ALA A 51 12.26 -9.95 8.14
CA ALA A 51 13.66 -10.34 8.02
C ALA A 51 14.27 -9.91 6.67
N GLU A 52 13.50 -10.00 5.59
CA GLU A 52 13.94 -9.61 4.25
C GLU A 52 13.58 -8.17 3.90
N TRP A 53 12.42 -7.68 4.36
CA TRP A 53 12.01 -6.28 4.22
C TRP A 53 11.84 -5.61 5.58
N PRO A 54 12.94 -5.21 6.26
CA PRO A 54 12.88 -4.66 7.61
C PRO A 54 12.27 -3.25 7.70
N VAL A 55 12.20 -2.53 6.58
CA VAL A 55 11.72 -1.14 6.55
C VAL A 55 10.40 -1.07 5.79
N THR A 56 9.39 -0.47 6.42
CA THR A 56 8.10 -0.12 5.80
C THR A 56 7.97 1.40 5.78
N ILE A 57 7.66 1.98 4.64
CA ILE A 57 7.47 3.43 4.49
C ILE A 57 6.03 3.68 4.08
N LYS A 58 5.28 4.39 4.92
CA LYS A 58 3.93 4.87 4.56
C LYS A 58 4.07 6.12 3.70
N TRP A 59 3.59 6.07 2.47
CA TRP A 59 3.43 7.24 1.62
C TRP A 59 1.97 7.63 1.56
N ARG A 60 1.70 8.93 1.74
CA ARG A 60 0.35 9.47 1.58
C ARG A 60 0.35 10.83 0.89
N THR A 61 -0.60 11.03 0.00
CA THR A 61 -0.93 12.32 -0.62
C THR A 61 -2.12 12.96 0.09
N ILE A 62 -2.12 14.30 0.16
CA ILE A 62 -3.10 15.09 0.95
C ILE A 62 -4.20 15.69 0.05
N GLY A 63 -4.33 15.24 -1.19
CA GLY A 63 -5.34 15.70 -2.13
C GLY A 63 -5.22 17.18 -2.54
N TYR A 64 -6.13 17.64 -3.39
CA TYR A 64 -6.08 18.95 -4.06
C TYR A 64 -6.73 20.11 -3.27
N SER A 65 -7.49 19.85 -2.21
CA SER A 65 -8.54 20.78 -1.77
C SER A 65 -8.11 22.00 -0.95
N LEU A 66 -6.81 22.27 -0.80
CA LEU A 66 -6.33 23.26 0.18
C LEU A 66 -5.70 24.52 -0.42
N GLU A 67 -5.47 24.57 -1.74
CA GLU A 67 -4.77 25.69 -2.38
C GLU A 67 -5.40 27.06 -2.09
N GLN A 68 -6.72 27.11 -1.95
CA GLN A 68 -7.46 28.35 -1.74
C GLN A 68 -7.68 28.68 -0.25
N GLN A 69 -7.28 27.80 0.66
CA GLN A 69 -7.61 27.90 2.09
C GLN A 69 -6.35 27.82 2.97
N LYS A 70 -5.52 28.86 2.92
CA LYS A 70 -4.23 28.94 3.66
C LYS A 70 -4.33 28.54 5.14
N ILE A 71 -5.42 28.90 5.83
CA ILE A 71 -5.61 28.55 7.25
C ILE A 71 -5.82 27.04 7.42
N GLN A 72 -6.61 26.42 6.55
CA GLN A 72 -6.82 24.96 6.57
C GLN A 72 -5.54 24.22 6.18
N GLU A 73 -4.80 24.72 5.18
CA GLU A 73 -3.47 24.20 4.79
C GLU A 73 -2.50 24.21 5.98
N ILE A 74 -2.40 25.32 6.71
CA ILE A 74 -1.53 25.44 7.89
C ILE A 74 -1.96 24.49 9.01
N ARG A 75 -3.26 24.40 9.30
CA ARG A 75 -3.79 23.52 10.35
C ARG A 75 -3.49 22.06 10.04
N LEU A 76 -3.79 21.63 8.81
CA LEU A 76 -3.55 20.26 8.38
C LEU A 76 -2.05 19.93 8.38
N LYS A 77 -1.20 20.85 7.91
CA LYS A 77 0.26 20.67 7.98
C LYS A 77 0.73 20.44 9.41
N LYS A 78 0.23 21.23 10.37
CA LYS A 78 0.58 21.07 11.79
C LYS A 78 0.11 19.72 12.34
N GLU A 79 -1.13 19.32 12.04
CA GLU A 79 -1.70 18.04 12.46
C GLU A 79 -0.90 16.84 11.92
N ILE A 80 -0.51 16.89 10.64
CA ILE A 80 0.30 15.82 10.04
C ILE A 80 1.68 15.79 10.67
N LEU A 81 2.36 16.94 10.79
CA LEU A 81 3.68 17.01 11.40
C LEU A 81 3.70 16.54 12.86
N SER A 82 2.61 16.74 13.63
CA SER A 82 2.52 16.24 15.00
C SER A 82 2.34 14.73 15.10
N ASN A 83 1.87 14.07 14.04
CA ASN A 83 1.61 12.64 14.00
C ASN A 83 2.70 11.85 13.25
N LEU A 84 3.64 12.53 12.58
CA LEU A 84 4.75 11.88 11.89
C LEU A 84 5.78 11.36 12.89
N SER A 85 6.38 10.21 12.57
CA SER A 85 7.55 9.74 13.32
C SER A 85 8.72 10.74 13.21
N PRO A 86 9.71 10.67 14.12
CA PRO A 86 10.89 11.54 14.05
C PRO A 86 11.69 11.44 12.74
N LYS A 87 11.56 10.32 12.02
CA LYS A 87 12.20 10.09 10.72
C LYS A 87 11.27 10.46 9.54
N GLY A 88 10.00 10.75 9.80
CA GLY A 88 9.03 11.12 8.78
C GLY A 88 9.24 12.55 8.27
N PHE A 89 8.77 12.82 7.06
CA PHE A 89 8.75 14.18 6.55
C PHE A 89 7.57 14.45 5.62
N LEU A 90 7.22 15.72 5.53
CA LEU A 90 6.14 16.26 4.71
C LEU A 90 6.71 17.27 3.71
N LYS A 91 6.33 17.17 2.44
CA LYS A 91 6.78 18.10 1.41
C LYS A 91 5.68 18.38 0.38
N LYS A 92 5.70 19.60 -0.16
CA LYS A 92 4.82 20.05 -1.24
C LYS A 92 5.52 19.82 -2.57
N ASN A 93 4.81 19.25 -3.53
CA ASN A 93 5.25 19.25 -4.92
C ASN A 93 4.97 20.63 -5.53
N GLU A 94 6.00 21.30 -6.04
CA GLU A 94 5.83 22.65 -6.60
C GLU A 94 5.07 22.69 -7.91
N LYS A 95 4.98 21.58 -8.65
CA LYS A 95 4.26 21.51 -9.93
C LYS A 95 2.77 21.23 -9.72
N THR A 96 2.44 20.23 -8.90
CA THR A 96 1.05 19.81 -8.66
C THR A 96 0.43 20.50 -7.45
N LYS A 97 1.26 21.17 -6.63
CA LYS A 97 0.89 21.82 -5.35
C LYS A 97 0.30 20.87 -4.30
N ILE A 98 0.36 19.57 -4.55
CA ILE A 98 -0.08 18.54 -3.62
C ILE A 98 0.98 18.34 -2.54
N TYR A 99 0.54 18.27 -1.30
CA TYR A 99 1.40 17.79 -0.22
C TYR A 99 1.38 16.28 -0.17
N SER A 100 2.53 15.70 0.10
CA SER A 100 2.64 14.30 0.47
C SER A 100 3.69 14.10 1.55
N TYR A 101 3.56 13.03 2.30
CA TYR A 101 4.50 12.69 3.35
C TYR A 101 4.96 11.25 3.24
N LEU A 102 6.16 11.01 3.77
CA LEU A 102 6.70 9.69 4.01
C LEU A 102 6.92 9.52 5.51
N ASP A 103 6.52 8.36 6.01
CA ASP A 103 6.62 8.01 7.43
C ASP A 103 7.19 6.59 7.54
N PRO A 104 8.49 6.43 7.82
CA PRO A 104 9.12 5.12 7.92
C PRO A 104 8.87 4.48 9.29
N ALA A 105 8.74 3.16 9.29
CA ALA A 105 8.59 2.31 10.46
C ALA A 105 9.33 0.98 10.25
N TYR A 106 9.57 0.25 11.34
CA TYR A 106 10.06 -1.12 11.25
C TYR A 106 8.93 -2.06 10.85
N THR A 107 9.14 -2.89 9.84
CA THR A 107 8.10 -3.80 9.31
C THR A 107 7.61 -4.82 10.35
N LYS A 108 8.49 -5.22 11.27
CA LYS A 108 8.17 -6.16 12.35
C LYS A 108 7.17 -5.57 13.35
N ASP A 109 7.26 -4.25 13.57
CA ASP A 109 6.55 -3.50 14.62
C ASP A 109 5.83 -2.31 13.99
N ILE A 110 5.03 -2.57 12.93
CA ILE A 110 4.26 -1.52 12.25
C ILE A 110 3.30 -0.88 13.26
N SER A 111 3.50 0.42 13.51
CA SER A 111 2.71 1.21 14.44
C SER A 111 1.53 1.94 13.79
N PHE A 112 1.33 1.77 12.47
CA PHE A 112 0.24 2.43 11.76
C PHE A 112 -1.11 1.86 12.17
N GLU A 113 -2.08 2.74 12.43
CA GLU A 113 -3.45 2.28 12.62
C GLU A 113 -4.09 1.90 11.28
N PRO A 114 -4.94 0.85 11.22
CA PRO A 114 -5.59 0.43 9.99
C PRO A 114 -6.32 1.56 9.25
N LYS A 115 -7.03 2.41 10.00
CA LYS A 115 -7.77 3.58 9.50
C LYS A 115 -6.89 4.62 8.79
N GLU A 116 -5.58 4.61 9.05
CA GLU A 116 -4.62 5.47 8.37
C GLU A 116 -4.27 4.97 6.97
N LEU A 117 -4.60 3.73 6.65
CA LEU A 117 -4.18 3.05 5.42
C LEU A 117 -5.29 2.88 4.40
N THR A 118 -6.55 3.08 4.79
CA THR A 118 -7.74 2.90 3.94
C THR A 118 -8.16 4.16 3.18
N GLN A 119 -7.37 5.24 3.21
CA GLN A 119 -7.71 6.42 2.42
C GLN A 119 -7.60 6.11 0.93
N TYR A 120 -8.76 6.07 0.29
CA TYR A 120 -8.93 5.65 -1.08
C TYR A 120 -7.97 6.37 -2.03
N ARG A 121 -7.17 5.57 -2.76
CA ARG A 121 -6.21 6.00 -3.79
C ARG A 121 -5.12 7.01 -3.37
N ASN A 122 -4.94 7.25 -2.07
CA ASN A 122 -3.98 8.26 -1.58
C ASN A 122 -2.90 7.70 -0.68
N THR A 123 -3.02 6.44 -0.23
CA THR A 123 -2.08 5.82 0.69
C THR A 123 -1.55 4.51 0.12
N MET A 124 -0.25 4.26 0.30
CA MET A 124 0.37 2.96 0.11
C MET A 124 1.56 2.78 1.04
N LEU A 125 1.89 1.52 1.31
CA LEU A 125 3.09 1.12 2.04
C LEU A 125 4.13 0.64 1.05
N ILE A 126 5.37 1.06 1.28
CA ILE A 126 6.53 0.72 0.46
C ILE A 126 7.52 0.00 1.36
N LEU A 127 7.71 -1.28 1.11
CA LEU A 127 8.58 -2.14 1.89
C LEU A 127 9.92 -2.30 1.16
N LYS A 128 11.00 -2.09 1.92
CA LYS A 128 12.38 -2.03 1.42
C LYS A 128 13.27 -2.96 2.23
N LYS A 129 14.27 -3.52 1.56
CA LYS A 129 15.29 -4.40 2.17
C LYS A 129 16.27 -3.67 3.08
N SER A 130 16.40 -2.35 2.91
CA SER A 130 17.28 -1.50 3.71
C SER A 130 16.65 -0.13 3.91
N GLU A 131 17.19 0.65 4.84
CA GLU A 131 16.92 2.09 4.88
C GLU A 131 17.36 2.73 3.54
N GLN A 132 16.61 3.76 3.14
CA GLN A 132 16.77 4.46 1.87
C GLN A 132 16.63 5.95 2.11
N ASP A 133 17.17 6.76 1.21
CA ASP A 133 16.95 8.20 1.22
C ASP A 133 15.47 8.50 0.91
N LEU A 134 14.75 8.99 1.92
CA LEU A 134 13.34 9.32 1.81
C LEU A 134 13.11 10.47 0.82
N HIS A 135 14.05 11.39 0.64
CA HIS A 135 13.91 12.47 -0.34
C HIS A 135 13.94 11.93 -1.77
N LYS A 136 14.79 10.93 -2.03
CA LYS A 136 14.83 10.24 -3.33
C LYS A 136 13.52 9.50 -3.59
N ILE A 137 13.05 8.71 -2.62
CA ILE A 137 11.77 7.98 -2.71
C ILE A 137 10.62 8.96 -2.97
N TRP A 138 10.56 10.05 -2.21
CA TRP A 138 9.53 11.07 -2.39
C TRP A 138 9.58 11.70 -3.77
N SER A 139 10.77 11.99 -4.29
CA SER A 139 10.93 12.57 -5.63
C SER A 139 10.31 11.65 -6.69
N GLU A 140 10.62 10.36 -6.64
CA GLU A 140 10.07 9.34 -7.58
C GLU A 140 8.54 9.25 -7.49
N LEU A 141 8.00 9.28 -6.27
CA LEU A 141 6.56 9.18 -6.02
C LEU A 141 5.79 10.44 -6.37
N SER A 142 6.38 11.60 -6.10
CA SER A 142 5.75 12.91 -6.26
C SER A 142 5.40 13.22 -7.71
N GLU A 143 6.06 12.58 -8.68
CA GLU A 143 5.72 12.70 -10.09
C GLU A 143 4.27 12.24 -10.40
N TYR A 144 3.69 11.41 -9.52
CA TYR A 144 2.35 10.83 -9.63
C TYR A 144 1.49 11.10 -8.37
N ASP A 145 1.75 12.19 -7.64
CA ASP A 145 1.07 12.50 -6.38
C ASP A 145 -0.42 12.85 -6.49
N LYS A 146 -0.94 12.91 -7.72
CA LYS A 146 -2.36 13.09 -8.01
C LYS A 146 -3.21 11.96 -7.46
N THR A 147 -2.72 10.73 -7.59
CA THR A 147 -3.40 9.50 -7.18
C THR A 147 -2.43 8.32 -7.24
N VAL A 148 -2.57 7.34 -6.35
CA VAL A 148 -1.87 6.05 -6.48
C VAL A 148 -2.47 5.30 -7.67
N SER A 149 -1.69 5.13 -8.74
CA SER A 149 -2.10 4.45 -9.98
C SER A 149 -1.20 3.27 -10.30
N VAL A 150 -1.65 2.44 -11.23
CA VAL A 150 -0.86 1.31 -11.72
C VAL A 150 0.47 1.80 -12.34
N GLU A 151 0.47 2.92 -13.06
CA GLU A 151 1.68 3.52 -13.65
C GLU A 151 2.66 3.98 -12.58
N SER A 152 2.17 4.62 -11.52
CA SER A 152 3.04 5.13 -10.46
C SER A 152 3.71 4.00 -9.69
N ILE A 153 2.95 2.94 -9.38
CA ILE A 153 3.50 1.72 -8.77
C ILE A 153 4.51 1.04 -9.69
N SER A 154 4.17 0.88 -10.97
CA SER A 154 5.05 0.25 -11.96
C SER A 154 6.39 0.95 -12.07
N LYS A 155 6.39 2.28 -12.13
CA LYS A 155 7.64 3.05 -12.20
C LYS A 155 8.49 2.90 -10.95
N VAL A 156 7.89 3.01 -9.77
CA VAL A 156 8.58 2.84 -8.48
C VAL A 156 9.22 1.46 -8.39
N MET A 157 8.48 0.41 -8.74
CA MET A 157 8.94 -0.97 -8.66
C MET A 157 9.96 -1.33 -9.75
N THR A 158 9.84 -0.73 -10.95
CA THR A 158 10.82 -0.92 -12.03
C THR A 158 12.18 -0.32 -11.66
N ASN A 159 12.18 0.86 -11.06
CA ASN A 159 13.42 1.51 -10.58
C ASN A 159 13.98 0.83 -9.31
N ASN A 160 13.16 0.08 -8.59
CA ASN A 160 13.51 -0.54 -7.32
C ASN A 160 13.00 -1.98 -7.25
N ARG A 161 13.60 -2.90 -8.02
CA ARG A 161 13.18 -4.30 -8.21
C ARG A 161 13.20 -5.18 -6.95
N ASP A 162 13.60 -4.67 -5.80
CA ASP A 162 13.52 -5.34 -4.50
C ASP A 162 12.42 -4.77 -3.59
N THR A 163 11.57 -3.89 -4.14
CA THR A 163 10.46 -3.27 -3.41
C THR A 163 9.24 -4.17 -3.38
N PHE A 164 8.56 -4.16 -2.24
CA PHE A 164 7.21 -4.71 -2.08
C PHE A 164 6.25 -3.56 -1.78
N ILE A 165 5.09 -3.52 -2.44
CA ILE A 165 4.05 -2.52 -2.20
C ILE A 165 2.84 -3.18 -1.54
N ALA A 166 2.34 -2.58 -0.46
CA ALA A 166 1.08 -2.98 0.16
C ALA A 166 0.08 -1.82 0.17
N ARG A 167 -1.20 -2.12 -0.06
CA ARG A 167 -2.31 -1.15 -0.03
C ARG A 167 -3.51 -1.77 0.68
N PHE A 168 -4.30 -0.91 1.32
CA PHE A 168 -5.51 -1.31 2.03
C PHE A 168 -6.67 -0.46 1.54
N LEU A 169 -7.80 -1.09 1.30
CA LEU A 169 -9.02 -0.44 0.86
C LEU A 169 -10.18 -0.99 1.69
N GLU A 170 -11.05 -0.10 2.10
CA GLU A 170 -12.33 -0.44 2.73
C GLU A 170 -13.42 -0.02 1.75
N LEU A 171 -14.17 -0.99 1.27
CA LEU A 171 -15.30 -0.81 0.36
C LEU A 171 -16.58 -1.10 1.13
N ASP A 172 -17.72 -0.70 0.58
CA ASP A 172 -19.02 -0.79 1.26
C ASP A 172 -19.38 -2.23 1.69
N THR A 173 -18.91 -3.25 0.95
CA THR A 173 -19.25 -4.66 1.19
C THR A 173 -18.10 -5.48 1.77
N HIS A 174 -16.86 -5.04 1.60
CA HIS A 174 -15.69 -5.82 2.00
C HIS A 174 -14.45 -4.93 2.10
N SER A 175 -13.39 -5.47 2.69
CA SER A 175 -12.07 -4.84 2.71
C SER A 175 -11.07 -5.66 1.90
N ILE A 176 -10.07 -4.95 1.39
CA ILE A 176 -9.04 -5.50 0.53
C ILE A 176 -7.66 -5.12 1.07
N ALA A 177 -6.73 -6.09 1.05
CA ALA A 177 -5.30 -5.82 1.12
C ALA A 177 -4.65 -6.26 -0.19
N GLN A 178 -3.98 -5.35 -0.88
CA GLN A 178 -3.29 -5.64 -2.14
C GLN A 178 -1.78 -5.63 -1.94
N PHE A 179 -1.12 -6.68 -2.39
CA PHE A 179 0.32 -6.87 -2.30
C PHE A 179 0.91 -6.99 -3.70
N ILE A 180 1.87 -6.13 -4.05
CA ILE A 180 2.49 -6.14 -5.38
C ILE A 180 3.98 -6.32 -5.19
N THR A 181 4.52 -7.36 -5.82
CA THR A 181 5.91 -7.80 -5.60
C THR A 181 6.52 -8.31 -6.91
N PRO A 182 7.86 -8.28 -7.05
CA PRO A 182 8.54 -9.00 -8.12
C PRO A 182 8.14 -10.47 -8.17
N VAL A 183 7.99 -11.02 -9.38
CA VAL A 183 7.55 -12.41 -9.59
C VAL A 183 8.44 -13.44 -8.87
N LYS A 184 9.74 -13.14 -8.71
CA LYS A 184 10.70 -13.98 -7.97
C LYS A 184 10.31 -14.24 -6.50
N ASN A 185 9.51 -13.36 -5.89
CA ASN A 185 9.07 -13.45 -4.50
C ASN A 185 7.69 -14.12 -4.35
N SER A 186 7.03 -14.46 -5.47
CA SER A 186 5.65 -14.94 -5.49
C SER A 186 5.45 -16.24 -4.69
N TYR A 187 6.37 -17.20 -4.85
CA TYR A 187 6.33 -18.48 -4.14
C TYR A 187 6.43 -18.31 -2.63
N GLU A 188 7.34 -17.45 -2.16
CA GLU A 188 7.49 -17.16 -0.74
C GLU A 188 6.23 -16.52 -0.17
N PHE A 189 5.65 -15.55 -0.87
CA PHE A 189 4.43 -14.87 -0.47
C PHE A 189 3.26 -15.86 -0.36
N ALA A 190 3.07 -16.71 -1.37
CA ALA A 190 2.06 -17.76 -1.34
C ALA A 190 2.29 -18.75 -0.17
N SER A 191 3.54 -19.14 0.08
CA SER A 191 3.89 -20.01 1.22
C SER A 191 3.54 -19.38 2.57
N ILE A 192 3.81 -18.07 2.73
CA ILE A 192 3.46 -17.33 3.95
C ILE A 192 1.93 -17.26 4.09
N LEU A 193 1.20 -16.91 3.03
CA LEU A 193 -0.27 -16.86 3.07
C LEU A 193 -0.89 -18.21 3.43
N ALA A 194 -0.36 -19.31 2.89
CA ALA A 194 -0.77 -20.66 3.24
C ALA A 194 -0.52 -21.00 4.72
N LYS A 195 0.64 -20.61 5.28
CA LYS A 195 0.94 -20.75 6.73
C LYS A 195 -0.03 -19.97 7.60
N LEU A 196 -0.49 -18.82 7.11
CA LEU A 196 -1.49 -17.98 7.76
C LEU A 196 -2.93 -18.48 7.55
N LYS A 197 -3.11 -19.63 6.88
CA LYS A 197 -4.42 -20.24 6.56
C LYS A 197 -5.31 -19.31 5.74
N VAL A 198 -4.72 -18.47 4.89
CA VAL A 198 -5.45 -17.68 3.91
C VAL A 198 -5.71 -18.56 2.70
N THR A 199 -6.96 -18.68 2.29
CA THR A 199 -7.37 -19.60 1.22
C THR A 199 -7.18 -18.95 -0.14
N GLU A 200 -6.43 -19.61 -1.04
CA GLU A 200 -6.37 -19.18 -2.44
C GLU A 200 -7.69 -19.45 -3.16
N THR A 201 -8.13 -18.50 -3.96
CA THR A 201 -9.33 -18.62 -4.78
C THR A 201 -9.10 -18.02 -6.17
N LYS A 202 -9.97 -18.35 -7.12
CA LYS A 202 -9.98 -17.70 -8.44
C LYS A 202 -10.71 -16.37 -8.36
N VAL A 203 -10.33 -15.44 -9.24
CA VAL A 203 -10.99 -14.12 -9.35
C VAL A 203 -12.49 -14.27 -9.63
N THR A 204 -12.88 -15.25 -10.46
CA THR A 204 -14.30 -15.55 -10.75
C THR A 204 -15.08 -15.88 -9.49
N ASP A 205 -14.47 -16.64 -8.59
CA ASP A 205 -15.11 -17.19 -7.41
C ASP A 205 -15.10 -16.16 -6.26
N LEU A 206 -14.14 -15.22 -6.28
CA LEU A 206 -14.04 -14.12 -5.33
C LEU A 206 -15.30 -13.22 -5.37
N HIS A 207 -15.85 -12.96 -6.56
CA HIS A 207 -17.08 -12.16 -6.70
C HIS A 207 -18.28 -12.82 -6.02
N GLU A 208 -18.41 -14.14 -6.16
CA GLU A 208 -19.47 -14.90 -5.48
C GLU A 208 -19.26 -14.90 -3.97
N ILE A 209 -18.01 -15.05 -3.51
CA ILE A 209 -17.68 -14.99 -2.09
C ILE A 209 -18.07 -13.63 -1.49
N ILE A 210 -17.71 -12.52 -2.13
CA ILE A 210 -18.04 -11.17 -1.64
C ILE A 210 -19.55 -10.95 -1.57
N ASN A 211 -20.31 -11.41 -2.57
CA ASN A 211 -21.76 -11.18 -2.64
C ASN A 211 -22.58 -12.10 -1.73
N ASN A 212 -22.04 -13.25 -1.34
CA ASN A 212 -22.70 -14.22 -0.46
C ASN A 212 -22.24 -14.13 1.01
N SER A 213 -21.39 -13.15 1.32
CA SER A 213 -20.77 -12.91 2.63
C SER A 213 -21.59 -12.00 3.53
#